data_AF-A0A7Y3A4V8-F1
#
_entry.id   AF-A0A7Y3A4V8-F1
#
_cell.length_a   1.000
_cell.length_b   1.000
_cell.length_c   1.000
_cell.angle_alpha   90.00
_cell.angle_beta   90.00
_cell.angle_gamma   90.00
#
_symmetry.space_group_name_H-M   'P 1'
#
loop_
_entity.id
_entity.type
_entity.pdbx_description
1 polymer ?
#
loop_
_entity_poly.entity_id
_entity_poly.type
_entity_poly.pdbx_seq_one_letter_code
_entity_poly.pdbx_strand_id
1 'polypeptide(L)'
;MTRFFAFMILVLFSCQENNNMNIDIQGHRGCRGLYPENSIPAFTHALELGVNTLEFDVVISKDKEVIISHEPFMSHDICLDLNGEDISENQALSHNIYQLDYEEIRQYDCGSKYFNKFPEQKKLKVFKPRLDDLINAIRQDSSLPYFKSVNYNIEIKRRPEWDSIHHPDYKEFASLVIQKIKQLEIEEVT
;
A
#
# COMPACT_ATOMS: atom_id res chain seq x y z
N MET A 1 12.39 25.24 -75.21
CA MET A 1 13.23 24.79 -74.08
C MET A 1 12.80 25.54 -72.84
N THR A 2 11.91 24.96 -72.03
CA THR A 2 11.51 25.56 -70.75
C THR A 2 11.15 24.41 -69.82
N ARG A 3 12.08 24.09 -68.91
CA ARG A 3 11.97 23.00 -67.94
C ARG A 3 11.00 23.42 -66.85
N PHE A 4 9.89 22.70 -66.70
CA PHE A 4 9.05 22.74 -65.50
C PHE A 4 9.78 21.98 -64.39
N PHE A 5 10.29 22.69 -63.38
CA PHE A 5 10.79 22.08 -62.14
C PHE A 5 9.59 21.91 -61.21
N ALA A 6 9.03 20.70 -61.15
CA ALA A 6 8.07 20.34 -60.11
C ALA A 6 8.85 20.01 -58.83
N PHE A 7 8.82 20.93 -57.86
CA PHE A 7 9.37 20.72 -56.53
C PHE A 7 8.43 19.79 -55.75
N MET A 8 8.69 18.49 -55.81
CA MET A 8 8.00 17.49 -54.99
C MET A 8 8.57 17.56 -53.58
N ILE A 9 7.95 18.38 -52.73
CA ILE A 9 8.22 18.40 -51.28
C ILE A 9 7.62 17.12 -50.71
N LEU A 10 8.47 16.09 -50.57
CA LEU A 10 8.14 14.87 -49.84
C LEU A 10 8.16 15.23 -48.35
N VAL A 11 6.99 15.55 -47.78
CA VAL A 11 6.85 15.71 -46.33
C VAL A 11 6.97 14.30 -45.73
N LEU A 12 8.18 13.97 -45.29
CA LEU A 12 8.42 12.83 -44.42
C LEU A 12 7.78 13.17 -43.07
N PHE A 13 6.48 12.87 -42.92
CA PHE A 13 5.89 12.66 -41.60
C PHE A 13 6.56 11.42 -41.02
N SER A 14 7.69 11.65 -40.34
CA SER A 14 8.23 10.71 -39.38
C SER A 14 7.11 10.45 -38.37
N CYS A 15 6.50 9.26 -38.43
CA CYS A 15 5.72 8.76 -37.31
C CYS A 15 6.72 8.60 -36.16
N GLN A 16 6.81 9.62 -35.32
CA GLN A 16 7.51 9.51 -34.06
C GLN A 16 6.56 8.74 -33.15
N GLU A 17 6.68 7.41 -33.13
CA GLU A 17 6.16 6.62 -32.03
C GLU A 17 6.89 7.10 -30.77
N ASN A 18 6.24 8.01 -30.04
CA ASN A 18 6.61 8.29 -28.66
C ASN A 18 6.27 7.04 -27.85
N ASN A 19 7.13 6.02 -27.92
CA ASN A 19 7.20 4.97 -26.92
C ASN A 19 7.77 5.58 -25.64
N ASN A 20 7.01 6.48 -25.02
CA ASN A 20 7.20 6.85 -23.63
C ASN A 20 6.85 5.60 -22.82
N MET A 21 7.83 4.72 -22.61
CA MET A 21 7.73 3.70 -21.58
C MET A 21 7.51 4.44 -20.27
N ASN A 22 6.27 4.43 -19.78
CA ASN A 22 5.94 5.00 -18.49
C ASN A 22 6.49 4.03 -17.44
N ILE A 23 7.56 4.42 -16.74
CA ILE A 23 8.10 3.65 -15.63
C ILE A 23 7.12 3.80 -14.47
N ASP A 24 6.57 2.68 -13.99
CA ASP A 24 5.73 2.67 -12.80
C ASP A 24 6.60 2.67 -11.53
N ILE A 25 6.70 3.84 -10.89
CA ILE A 25 7.40 3.99 -9.63
C ILE A 25 6.44 3.64 -8.51
N GLN A 26 6.71 2.51 -7.84
CA GLN A 26 5.88 2.02 -6.75
C GLN A 26 6.51 2.34 -5.39
N GLY A 27 5.74 3.00 -4.53
CA GLY A 27 6.09 3.20 -3.14
C GLY A 27 5.87 1.91 -2.33
N HIS A 28 6.92 1.10 -2.16
CA HIS A 28 6.84 -0.16 -1.40
C HIS A 28 6.49 0.10 0.08
N ARG A 29 5.31 -0.41 0.49
CA ARG A 29 4.63 -0.13 1.77
C ARG A 29 4.53 1.37 2.05
N GLY A 30 4.23 2.14 1.01
CA GLY A 30 4.37 3.59 0.97
C GLY A 30 5.83 3.99 0.72
N CYS A 31 6.60 4.21 1.77
CA CYS A 31 8.02 4.53 1.64
C CYS A 31 8.80 4.01 2.85
N ARG A 32 8.76 2.69 3.09
CA ARG A 32 9.31 2.06 4.30
C ARG A 32 10.72 2.49 4.70
N GLY A 33 11.58 2.86 3.74
CA GLY A 33 12.92 3.35 4.05
C GLY A 33 12.96 4.70 4.76
N LEU A 34 11.89 5.49 4.66
CA LEU A 34 11.80 6.87 5.15
C LEU A 34 10.80 7.02 6.31
N TYR A 35 9.68 6.28 6.27
CA TYR A 35 8.60 6.32 7.27
C TYR A 35 8.17 4.91 7.68
N PRO A 36 7.48 4.73 8.83
CA PRO A 36 7.01 3.42 9.26
C PRO A 36 6.15 2.75 8.18
N GLU A 37 6.45 1.49 7.88
CA GLU A 37 5.80 0.79 6.76
C GLU A 37 4.28 0.72 6.90
N ASN A 38 3.58 0.71 5.76
CA ASN A 38 2.14 0.47 5.70
C ASN A 38 1.32 1.45 6.58
N SER A 39 1.82 2.67 6.79
CA SER A 39 1.20 3.70 7.62
C SER A 39 0.76 4.91 6.78
N ILE A 40 -0.26 5.64 7.26
CA ILE A 40 -0.76 6.84 6.58
C ILE A 40 0.38 7.84 6.29
N PRO A 41 1.28 8.19 7.24
CA PRO A 41 2.41 9.09 6.93
C PRO A 41 3.33 8.56 5.83
N ALA A 42 3.56 7.25 5.74
CA ALA A 42 4.39 6.67 4.69
C ALA A 42 3.72 6.75 3.31
N PHE A 43 2.41 6.55 3.23
CA PHE A 43 1.66 6.69 1.98
C PHE A 43 1.57 8.15 1.53
N THR A 44 1.23 9.06 2.44
CA THR A 44 1.23 10.51 2.17
C THR A 44 2.57 10.96 1.62
N HIS A 45 3.67 10.60 2.30
CA HIS A 45 4.99 11.01 1.86
C HIS A 45 5.42 10.37 0.53
N ALA A 46 5.03 9.11 0.27
CA ALA A 46 5.30 8.49 -1.02
C ALA A 46 4.61 9.25 -2.17
N LEU A 47 3.36 9.67 -1.98
CA LEU A 47 2.65 10.50 -2.96
C LEU A 47 3.29 11.88 -3.14
N GLU A 48 3.76 12.51 -2.06
CA GLU A 48 4.53 13.77 -2.13
C GLU A 48 5.83 13.63 -2.94
N LEU A 49 6.47 12.45 -2.90
CA LEU A 49 7.67 12.13 -3.69
C LEU A 49 7.35 11.86 -5.17
N GLY A 50 6.06 11.76 -5.54
CA GLY A 50 5.62 11.57 -6.92
C GLY A 50 5.63 10.11 -7.39
N VAL A 51 5.46 9.14 -6.49
CA VAL A 51 5.21 7.75 -6.91
C VAL A 51 3.92 7.65 -7.70
N ASN A 52 3.88 6.74 -8.68
CA ASN A 52 2.69 6.46 -9.48
C ASN A 52 1.72 5.54 -8.74
N THR A 53 2.30 4.56 -8.03
CA THR A 53 1.56 3.47 -7.40
C THR A 53 1.92 3.38 -5.93
N LEU A 54 0.91 3.25 -5.07
CA LEU A 54 1.10 2.83 -3.69
C LEU A 54 1.05 1.31 -3.64
N GLU A 55 2.15 0.69 -3.23
CA GLU A 55 2.20 -0.74 -2.94
C GLU A 55 2.03 -0.95 -1.44
N PHE A 56 1.22 -1.96 -1.09
CA PHE A 56 1.01 -2.36 0.29
C PHE A 56 0.38 -3.74 0.40
N ASP A 57 0.47 -4.27 1.61
CA ASP A 57 0.02 -5.59 1.98
C ASP A 57 -1.30 -5.52 2.77
N VAL A 58 -2.20 -6.47 2.56
CA VAL A 58 -3.45 -6.58 3.32
C VAL A 58 -3.59 -7.91 4.03
N VAL A 59 -4.21 -7.87 5.22
CA VAL A 59 -4.64 -8.99 6.07
C VAL A 59 -6.06 -8.74 6.58
N ILE A 60 -6.65 -9.71 7.28
CA ILE A 60 -8.04 -9.65 7.75
C ILE A 60 -8.07 -9.72 9.28
N SER A 61 -8.82 -8.81 9.90
CA SER A 61 -9.09 -8.82 11.35
C SER A 61 -10.19 -9.81 11.74
N LYS A 62 -10.42 -10.00 13.04
CA LYS A 62 -11.50 -10.87 13.56
C LYS A 62 -12.88 -10.39 13.14
N ASP A 63 -13.12 -9.08 13.19
CA ASP A 63 -14.33 -8.40 12.75
C ASP A 63 -14.41 -8.20 11.23
N LYS A 64 -13.55 -8.88 10.47
CA LYS A 64 -13.56 -8.96 8.99
C LYS A 64 -13.27 -7.65 8.27
N GLU A 65 -12.56 -6.72 8.93
CA GLU A 65 -12.01 -5.53 8.31
C GLU A 65 -10.74 -5.86 7.50
N VAL A 66 -10.49 -5.11 6.43
CA VAL A 66 -9.26 -5.23 5.62
C VAL A 66 -8.20 -4.31 6.21
N ILE A 67 -7.19 -4.91 6.83
CA ILE A 67 -6.12 -4.20 7.56
C ILE A 67 -4.87 -4.15 6.68
N ILE A 68 -4.23 -3.00 6.62
CA ILE A 68 -2.94 -2.85 5.93
C ILE A 68 -1.82 -3.31 6.86
N SER A 69 -1.20 -4.44 6.53
CA SER A 69 -0.11 -5.06 7.30
C SER A 69 0.59 -6.13 6.48
N HIS A 70 1.92 -6.17 6.56
CA HIS A 70 2.72 -7.19 5.88
C HIS A 70 2.54 -8.60 6.45
N GLU A 71 2.36 -8.70 7.76
CA GLU A 71 2.14 -9.96 8.45
C GLU A 71 0.74 -9.98 9.08
N PRO A 72 0.10 -11.15 9.23
CA PRO A 72 -1.19 -11.29 9.91
C PRO A 72 -1.07 -11.27 11.45
N PHE A 73 0.00 -10.66 11.96
CA PHE A 73 0.26 -10.52 13.39
C PHE A 73 1.07 -9.24 13.66
N MET A 74 1.19 -8.86 14.93
CA MET A 74 2.02 -7.72 15.34
C MET A 74 3.49 -8.13 15.32
N SER A 75 4.23 -7.61 14.34
CA SER A 75 5.63 -7.98 14.12
C SER A 75 6.54 -7.47 15.24
N HIS A 76 7.37 -8.35 15.77
CA HIS A 76 8.39 -8.00 16.78
C HIS A 76 9.42 -6.98 16.26
N ASP A 77 9.64 -6.89 14.94
CA ASP A 77 10.62 -5.97 14.34
C ASP A 77 10.18 -4.49 14.47
N ILE A 78 8.87 -4.22 14.43
CA ILE A 78 8.34 -2.86 14.24
C ILE A 78 7.26 -2.45 15.25
N CYS A 79 6.63 -3.41 15.95
CA CYS A 79 5.55 -3.14 16.89
C CYS A 79 5.97 -3.29 18.35
N LEU A 80 5.34 -2.47 19.19
CA LEU A 80 5.29 -2.57 20.64
C LEU A 80 3.93 -3.13 21.06
N ASP A 81 3.88 -3.81 22.21
CA ASP A 81 2.65 -4.35 22.78
C ASP A 81 1.73 -3.24 23.34
N LEU A 82 0.60 -3.64 23.93
CA LEU A 82 -0.37 -2.70 24.50
C LEU A 82 0.15 -1.93 25.74
N ASN A 83 1.24 -2.39 26.35
CA ASN A 83 1.93 -1.70 27.44
C ASN A 83 3.05 -0.77 26.92
N GLY A 84 3.34 -0.79 25.62
CA GLY A 84 4.45 -0.07 25.01
C GLY A 84 5.79 -0.81 25.12
N GLU A 85 5.78 -2.11 25.42
CA GLU A 85 6.96 -2.95 25.57
C GLU A 85 7.27 -3.71 24.27
N ASP A 86 8.51 -4.19 24.14
CA ASP A 86 8.92 -4.98 22.99
C ASP A 86 8.19 -6.33 22.94
N ILE A 87 7.55 -6.62 21.81
CA ILE A 87 7.06 -7.96 21.49
C ILE A 87 8.28 -8.82 21.16
N SER A 88 8.43 -9.98 21.81
CA SER A 88 9.50 -10.92 21.46
C SER A 88 9.16 -11.74 20.20
N GLU A 89 10.16 -12.26 19.51
CA GLU A 89 9.97 -13.06 18.29
C GLU A 89 9.03 -14.26 18.51
N ASN A 90 9.17 -14.97 19.63
CA ASN A 90 8.31 -16.10 19.99
C ASN A 90 6.88 -15.69 20.39
N GLN A 91 6.64 -14.42 20.73
CA GLN A 91 5.31 -13.89 21.02
C GLN A 91 4.62 -13.33 19.78
N ALA A 92 5.35 -12.95 18.74
CA ALA A 92 4.79 -12.24 17.57
C ALA A 92 3.55 -12.94 16.99
N LEU A 93 3.60 -14.26 16.76
CA LEU A 93 2.46 -15.02 16.23
C LEU A 93 1.23 -15.05 17.16
N SER A 94 1.41 -14.85 18.48
CA SER A 94 0.31 -14.80 19.44
C SER A 94 -0.46 -13.47 19.38
N HIS A 95 0.18 -12.39 18.91
CA HIS A 95 -0.49 -11.13 18.60
C HIS A 95 -1.16 -11.19 17.21
N ASN A 96 -2.01 -12.20 17.03
CA ASN A 96 -2.64 -12.57 15.77
C ASN A 96 -3.76 -11.57 15.39
N ILE A 97 -3.59 -10.86 14.28
CA ILE A 97 -4.56 -9.86 13.79
C ILE A 97 -5.93 -10.51 13.52
N TYR A 98 -5.95 -11.76 13.05
CA TYR A 98 -7.20 -12.47 12.76
C TYR A 98 -7.98 -12.91 14.01
N GLN A 99 -7.46 -12.64 15.21
CA GLN A 99 -8.13 -12.86 16.49
C GLN A 99 -8.44 -11.56 17.25
N LEU A 100 -8.12 -10.40 16.66
CA LEU A 100 -8.33 -9.07 17.24
C LEU A 100 -9.38 -8.31 16.43
N ASP A 101 -10.30 -7.63 17.12
CA ASP A 101 -11.19 -6.65 16.49
C ASP A 101 -10.38 -5.38 16.16
N TYR A 102 -10.83 -4.56 15.20
CA TYR A 102 -10.02 -3.41 14.76
C TYR A 102 -9.73 -2.39 15.87
N GLU A 103 -10.66 -2.24 16.81
CA GLU A 103 -10.48 -1.36 17.97
C GLU A 103 -9.36 -1.82 18.92
N GLU A 104 -8.99 -3.11 18.91
CA GLU A 104 -7.82 -3.64 19.62
C GLU A 104 -6.55 -3.44 18.78
N ILE A 105 -6.63 -3.67 17.46
CA ILE A 105 -5.50 -3.50 16.53
C ILE A 105 -4.96 -2.06 16.56
N ARG A 106 -5.85 -1.05 16.58
CA ARG A 106 -5.46 0.37 16.58
C ARG A 106 -4.73 0.84 17.84
N GLN A 107 -4.69 0.04 18.89
CA GLN A 107 -4.02 0.38 20.15
C GLN A 107 -2.51 0.11 20.12
N TYR A 108 -2.06 -0.77 19.23
CA TYR A 108 -0.64 -1.09 19.06
C TYR A 108 0.13 0.09 18.46
N ASP A 109 1.37 0.27 18.91
CA ASP A 109 2.33 1.18 18.27
C ASP A 109 3.25 0.38 17.36
N CYS A 110 3.17 0.62 16.06
CA CYS A 110 3.92 -0.07 15.03
C CYS A 110 4.84 0.86 14.22
N GLY A 111 5.27 1.98 14.80
CA GLY A 111 6.24 2.84 14.12
C GLY A 111 7.15 3.70 14.98
N SER A 112 7.00 3.70 16.31
CA SER A 112 7.95 4.39 17.18
C SER A 112 9.20 3.55 17.48
N LYS A 113 9.12 2.23 17.32
CA LYS A 113 10.23 1.30 17.52
C LYS A 113 11.34 1.53 16.50
N TYR A 114 12.60 1.45 16.95
CA TYR A 114 13.74 1.56 16.04
C TYR A 114 13.86 0.31 15.18
N PHE A 115 13.95 0.50 13.86
CA PHE A 115 14.08 -0.60 12.91
C PHE A 115 15.47 -0.62 12.27
N ASN A 116 16.31 -1.58 12.68
CA ASN A 116 17.72 -1.65 12.27
C ASN A 116 17.95 -1.80 10.75
N LYS A 117 16.99 -2.36 10.00
CA LYS A 117 17.06 -2.49 8.55
C LYS A 117 16.88 -1.15 7.82
N PHE A 118 16.28 -0.15 8.47
CA PHE A 118 16.10 1.21 7.95
C PHE A 118 16.43 2.23 9.05
N PRO A 119 17.72 2.43 9.36
CA PRO A 119 18.15 3.24 10.51
C PRO A 119 17.75 4.72 10.42
N GLU A 120 17.56 5.24 9.20
CA GLU A 120 17.13 6.62 8.93
C GLU A 120 15.60 6.78 8.88
N GLN A 121 14.83 5.70 9.06
CA GLN A 121 13.38 5.75 9.08
C GLN A 121 12.92 6.65 10.24
N LYS A 122 12.01 7.58 9.94
CA LYS A 122 11.38 8.41 10.97
C LYS A 122 10.58 7.53 11.94
N LYS A 123 10.76 7.77 13.23
CA LYS A 123 10.01 7.10 14.30
C LYS A 123 8.75 7.90 14.60
N LEU A 124 7.60 7.32 14.33
CA LEU A 124 6.29 7.95 14.55
C LEU A 124 5.38 6.91 15.18
N LYS A 125 4.71 7.28 16.28
CA LYS A 125 3.67 6.42 16.84
C LYS A 125 2.52 6.33 15.83
N VAL A 126 2.36 5.15 15.23
CA VAL A 126 1.32 4.84 14.25
C VAL A 126 0.77 3.45 14.53
N PHE A 127 -0.47 3.22 14.15
CA PHE A 127 -1.11 1.91 14.18
C PHE A 127 -1.23 1.34 12.75
N LYS A 128 -1.60 0.05 12.64
CA LYS A 128 -1.91 -0.59 11.36
C LYS A 128 -3.29 -0.11 10.87
N PRO A 129 -3.39 0.67 9.78
CA PRO A 129 -4.65 1.27 9.35
C PRO A 129 -5.55 0.26 8.64
N ARG A 130 -6.85 0.56 8.53
CA ARG A 130 -7.71 -0.10 7.53
C ARG A 130 -7.41 0.42 6.14
N LEU A 131 -7.80 -0.34 5.12
CA LEU A 131 -7.84 0.16 3.75
C LEU A 131 -8.73 1.41 3.62
N ASP A 132 -9.86 1.46 4.34
CA ASP A 132 -10.72 2.65 4.41
C ASP A 132 -9.98 3.89 4.94
N ASP A 133 -9.15 3.72 5.96
CA ASP A 133 -8.43 4.83 6.59
C ASP A 133 -7.40 5.43 5.60
N LEU A 134 -6.73 4.60 4.80
CA LEU A 134 -5.85 5.04 3.72
C LEU A 134 -6.59 5.85 2.66
N ILE A 135 -7.66 5.29 2.10
CA ILE A 135 -8.40 5.96 1.01
C ILE A 135 -9.05 7.25 1.52
N ASN A 136 -9.56 7.27 2.76
CA ASN A 136 -10.11 8.48 3.36
C ASN A 136 -9.05 9.55 3.59
N ALA A 137 -7.84 9.17 4.04
CA ALA A 137 -6.73 10.12 4.20
C ALA A 137 -6.36 10.78 2.86
N ILE A 138 -6.26 10.00 1.77
CA ILE A 138 -5.95 10.54 0.44
C ILE A 138 -7.08 11.44 -0.06
N ARG A 139 -8.35 11.06 0.14
CA ARG A 139 -9.52 11.85 -0.29
C ARG A 139 -9.63 13.21 0.40
N GLN A 140 -9.25 13.27 1.67
CA GLN A 140 -9.42 14.46 2.50
C GLN A 140 -8.26 15.45 2.33
N ASP A 141 -7.10 14.98 1.88
CA ASP A 141 -5.93 15.82 1.66
C ASP A 141 -5.90 16.36 0.22
N SER A 142 -6.37 17.59 0.03
CA SER A 142 -6.38 18.27 -1.27
C SER A 142 -4.98 18.60 -1.81
N SER A 143 -3.92 18.43 -1.02
CA SER A 143 -2.54 18.61 -1.49
C SER A 143 -1.99 17.37 -2.20
N LEU A 144 -2.62 16.22 -1.99
CA LEU A 144 -2.25 14.96 -2.64
C LEU A 144 -2.90 14.83 -4.03
N PRO A 145 -2.37 13.96 -4.90
CA PRO A 145 -3.04 13.62 -6.14
C PRO A 145 -4.48 13.18 -5.90
N TYR A 146 -5.36 13.47 -6.85
CA TYR A 146 -6.73 12.96 -6.80
C TYR A 146 -6.68 11.43 -6.65
N PHE A 147 -7.39 10.86 -5.67
CA PHE A 147 -7.23 9.44 -5.34
C PHE A 147 -7.47 8.49 -6.53
N LYS A 148 -8.36 8.83 -7.48
CA LYS A 148 -8.57 8.02 -8.70
C LYS A 148 -7.45 8.14 -9.75
N SER A 149 -6.48 9.03 -9.54
CA SER A 149 -5.24 9.11 -10.33
C SER A 149 -4.07 8.34 -9.70
N VAL A 150 -4.25 7.82 -8.48
CA VAL A 150 -3.27 6.98 -7.80
C VAL A 150 -3.53 5.52 -8.17
N ASN A 151 -2.49 4.81 -8.58
CA ASN A 151 -2.57 3.36 -8.77
C ASN A 151 -2.35 2.64 -7.43
N TYR A 152 -2.95 1.46 -7.26
CA TYR A 152 -2.82 0.66 -6.05
C TYR A 152 -2.34 -0.76 -6.39
N ASN A 153 -1.21 -1.16 -5.82
CA ASN A 153 -0.73 -2.54 -5.88
C ASN A 153 -0.98 -3.21 -4.52
N ILE A 154 -2.03 -4.02 -4.44
CA ILE A 154 -2.56 -4.57 -3.19
C ILE A 154 -2.19 -6.06 -3.08
N GLU A 155 -1.27 -6.41 -2.17
CA GLU A 155 -0.86 -7.79 -1.94
C GLU A 155 -1.74 -8.49 -0.89
N ILE A 156 -2.40 -9.60 -1.26
CA ILE A 156 -3.08 -10.49 -0.31
C ILE A 156 -2.05 -11.38 0.40
N LYS A 157 -1.83 -11.17 1.70
CA LYS A 157 -0.88 -11.94 2.51
C LYS A 157 -1.43 -13.28 2.98
N ARG A 158 -1.71 -14.16 2.02
CA ARG A 158 -2.16 -15.53 2.30
C ARG A 158 -0.98 -16.51 2.29
N ARG A 159 -0.98 -17.42 3.26
CA ARG A 159 -0.23 -18.68 3.22
C ARG A 159 -1.19 -19.87 3.43
N PRO A 160 -1.21 -20.89 2.56
CA PRO A 160 -2.14 -22.01 2.72
C PRO A 160 -2.11 -22.68 4.10
N GLU A 161 -0.95 -22.77 4.72
CA GLU A 161 -0.75 -23.33 6.06
C GLU A 161 -1.38 -22.51 7.20
N TRP A 162 -1.81 -21.29 6.92
CA TRP A 162 -2.37 -20.35 7.88
C TRP A 162 -3.87 -20.11 7.70
N ASP A 163 -4.49 -20.76 6.70
CA ASP A 163 -5.94 -20.70 6.48
C ASP A 163 -6.68 -21.11 7.76
N SER A 164 -7.67 -20.29 8.16
CA SER A 164 -8.45 -20.42 9.40
C SER A 164 -7.67 -20.26 10.72
N ILE A 165 -6.38 -19.91 10.66
CA ILE A 165 -5.52 -19.70 11.83
C ILE A 165 -5.12 -18.22 11.92
N HIS A 166 -4.47 -17.69 10.89
CA HIS A 166 -4.00 -16.29 10.84
C HIS A 166 -4.71 -15.44 9.79
N HIS A 167 -5.54 -16.04 8.94
CA HIS A 167 -6.40 -15.34 7.99
C HIS A 167 -7.49 -16.32 7.52
N PRO A 168 -8.57 -15.86 6.88
CA PRO A 168 -9.55 -16.77 6.27
C PRO A 168 -8.95 -17.55 5.10
N ASP A 169 -9.73 -18.47 4.52
CA ASP A 169 -9.33 -19.18 3.31
C ASP A 169 -9.23 -18.23 2.09
N TYR A 170 -8.66 -18.72 0.98
CA TYR A 170 -8.45 -17.90 -0.23
C TYR A 170 -9.72 -17.28 -0.79
N LYS A 171 -10.88 -17.95 -0.66
CA LYS A 171 -12.13 -17.50 -1.26
C LYS A 171 -12.72 -16.37 -0.44
N GLU A 172 -12.78 -16.53 0.88
CA GLU A 172 -13.26 -15.48 1.77
C GLU A 172 -12.31 -14.28 1.78
N PHE A 173 -10.98 -14.50 1.86
CA PHE A 173 -9.99 -13.42 1.82
C PHE A 173 -10.14 -12.56 0.55
N ALA A 174 -10.09 -13.20 -0.62
CA ALA A 174 -10.26 -12.48 -1.89
C ALA A 174 -11.62 -11.76 -1.96
N SER A 175 -12.68 -12.38 -1.45
CA SER A 175 -14.03 -11.77 -1.44
C SER A 175 -14.09 -10.51 -0.60
N LEU A 176 -13.52 -10.52 0.61
CA LEU A 176 -13.48 -9.35 1.50
C LEU A 176 -12.69 -8.20 0.89
N VAL A 177 -11.52 -8.49 0.30
CA VAL A 177 -10.68 -7.47 -0.35
C VAL A 177 -11.38 -6.88 -1.58
N ILE A 178 -11.95 -7.70 -2.46
CA ILE A 178 -12.67 -7.22 -3.65
C ILE A 178 -13.90 -6.40 -3.27
N GLN A 179 -14.67 -6.84 -2.26
CA GLN A 179 -15.81 -6.08 -1.75
C GLN A 179 -15.38 -4.72 -1.22
N LYS A 180 -14.27 -4.67 -0.48
CA LYS A 180 -13.74 -3.42 0.06
C LYS A 180 -13.24 -2.48 -1.05
N ILE A 181 -12.54 -3.00 -2.05
CA ILE A 181 -12.10 -2.23 -3.23
C ILE A 181 -13.30 -1.56 -3.92
N LYS A 182 -14.37 -2.33 -4.19
CA LYS A 182 -15.60 -1.82 -4.80
C LYS A 182 -16.32 -0.80 -3.93
N GLN A 183 -16.39 -1.05 -2.63
CA GLN A 183 -16.98 -0.12 -1.67
C GLN A 183 -16.23 1.22 -1.66
N LEU A 184 -14.91 1.19 -1.82
CA LEU A 184 -14.05 2.36 -1.83
C LEU A 184 -13.92 3.00 -3.22
N GLU A 185 -14.52 2.44 -4.27
CA GLU A 185 -14.41 2.94 -5.66
C GLU A 185 -12.96 3.15 -6.11
N ILE A 186 -12.08 2.17 -5.80
CA ILE A 186 -10.67 2.18 -6.19
C ILE A 186 -10.32 1.07 -7.20
N GLU A 187 -11.33 0.40 -7.78
CA GLU A 187 -11.11 -0.45 -8.95
C GLU A 187 -10.60 0.35 -10.15
N GLU A 188 -9.85 -0.30 -11.04
CA GLU A 188 -9.49 0.30 -12.32
C GLU A 188 -10.76 0.69 -13.09
N VAL A 189 -10.88 1.98 -13.42
CA VAL A 189 -11.90 2.47 -14.35
C VAL A 189 -11.40 2.13 -15.75
N THR A 190 -11.89 1.00 -16.27
CA THR A 190 -11.66 0.58 -17.66
C THR A 190 -12.63 1.25 -18.63
#